data_AF-A0A1Z5JFC9-F1
#
_entry.id   AF-A0A1Z5JFC9-F1
#
_cell.length_a   1.000
_cell.length_b   1.000
_cell.length_c   1.000
_cell.angle_alpha   90.00
_cell.angle_beta   90.00
_cell.angle_gamma   90.00
#
_symmetry.space_group_name_H-M   'P 1'
#
loop_
_entity.id
_entity.type
_entity.pdbx_description
1 polymer ?
#
loop_
_entity_poly.entity_id
_entity_poly.type
_entity_poly.pdbx_seq_one_letter_code
_entity_poly.pdbx_strand_id
1 'polypeptide(L)'
;MDDEAQMRPEDFAYLQTLPGNDVCVDCGNHKPDWGSPKLGILFCFDCSGRHRGLGTHLSFVRSVAMDRWSEKQIKLMKAGGNKQLNDFLEEYQIKTKKTTAKEKYDNPVAELYRQKLDARVEGRIEPTELPKVPVKVNVPLRKMEGFGSSPPPPRPASHTGRNVALGGIAVAIVGVGAWLVLQQ
;
A
#
# COMPACT_ATOMS: atom_id res chain seq x y z
N MET A 1 -2.45 10.09 24.68
CA MET A 1 -3.31 9.13 23.95
C MET A 1 -2.52 8.81 22.69
N ASP A 2 -1.38 8.15 22.87
CA ASP A 2 -0.26 8.14 21.92
C ASP A 2 0.48 6.79 22.01
N ASP A 3 -0.25 5.68 21.86
CA ASP A 3 0.33 4.32 21.90
C ASP A 3 0.81 3.86 20.50
N GLU A 4 1.01 4.79 19.57
CA GLU A 4 1.56 4.49 18.25
C GLU A 4 3.07 4.76 18.22
N ALA A 5 3.85 3.69 18.16
CA ALA A 5 5.31 3.71 18.11
C ALA A 5 5.83 2.98 16.87
N GLN A 6 7.11 3.12 16.55
CA GLN A 6 7.71 2.25 15.54
C GLN A 6 7.67 0.79 16.02
N MET A 7 7.53 -0.16 15.09
CA MET A 7 7.54 -1.58 15.43
C MET A 7 8.89 -1.93 16.06
N ARG A 8 8.84 -2.59 17.22
CA ARG A 8 10.06 -2.99 17.92
C ARG A 8 10.76 -4.12 17.17
N PRO A 9 12.11 -4.16 17.13
CA PRO A 9 12.84 -5.20 16.41
C PRO A 9 12.46 -6.62 16.83
N GLU A 10 12.20 -6.85 18.12
CA GLU A 10 11.79 -8.15 18.66
C GLU A 10 10.41 -8.58 18.15
N ASP A 11 9.49 -7.63 17.95
CA ASP A 11 8.17 -7.93 17.39
C ASP A 11 8.30 -8.34 15.93
N PHE A 12 9.10 -7.60 15.15
CA PHE A 12 9.33 -7.96 13.76
C PHE A 12 10.06 -9.29 13.61
N ALA A 13 11.08 -9.54 14.43
CA ALA A 13 11.78 -10.81 14.47
C ALA A 13 10.81 -11.96 14.76
N TYR A 14 9.89 -11.80 15.71
CA TYR A 14 8.82 -12.77 15.95
C TYR A 14 7.93 -12.96 14.72
N LEU A 15 7.50 -11.89 14.04
CA LEU A 15 6.68 -12.00 12.82
C LEU A 15 7.40 -12.80 11.72
N GLN A 16 8.72 -12.69 11.59
CA GLN A 16 9.50 -13.45 10.63
C GLN A 16 9.57 -14.95 10.94
N THR A 17 9.31 -15.36 12.18
CA THR A 17 9.21 -16.78 12.56
C THR A 17 7.86 -17.42 12.20
N LEU A 18 6.84 -16.62 11.91
CA LEU A 18 5.53 -17.15 11.56
C LEU A 18 5.58 -17.88 10.20
N PRO A 19 4.87 -19.01 10.04
CA PRO A 19 4.92 -19.77 8.80
C PRO A 19 4.53 -18.94 7.57
N GLY A 20 5.37 -18.99 6.53
CA GLY A 20 5.19 -18.29 5.25
C GLY A 20 5.55 -16.80 5.25
N ASN A 21 5.97 -16.23 6.38
CA ASN A 21 6.38 -14.81 6.46
C ASN A 21 7.82 -14.56 5.96
N ASP A 22 8.56 -15.60 5.61
CA ASP A 22 9.89 -15.56 4.99
C ASP A 22 9.85 -15.03 3.54
N VAL A 23 8.68 -15.13 2.91
CA VAL A 23 8.41 -14.66 1.55
C VAL A 23 7.15 -13.80 1.49
N CYS A 24 7.11 -12.92 0.50
CA CYS A 24 5.95 -12.10 0.20
C CYS A 24 4.73 -12.98 -0.13
N VAL A 25 3.61 -12.73 0.56
CA VAL A 25 2.35 -13.47 0.41
C VAL A 25 1.75 -13.44 -1.00
N ASP A 26 2.13 -12.45 -1.82
CA ASP A 26 1.56 -12.23 -3.16
C ASP A 26 2.47 -12.68 -4.30
N CYS A 27 3.77 -12.36 -4.25
CA CYS A 27 4.71 -12.66 -5.34
C CYS A 27 5.82 -13.66 -4.98
N GLY A 28 5.97 -14.02 -3.69
CA GLY A 28 7.02 -14.93 -3.25
C GLY A 28 8.41 -14.32 -3.12
N ASN A 29 8.59 -13.01 -3.37
CA ASN A 29 9.88 -12.34 -3.13
C ASN A 29 10.30 -12.46 -1.66
N HIS A 30 11.59 -12.68 -1.42
CA HIS A 30 12.13 -12.86 -0.08
C HIS A 30 12.05 -11.58 0.77
N LYS A 31 12.09 -11.79 2.10
CA LYS A 31 12.23 -10.73 3.12
C LYS A 31 11.19 -9.60 2.98
N PRO A 32 9.88 -9.91 3.07
CA PRO A 32 8.86 -8.88 3.08
C PRO A 32 8.98 -8.00 4.34
N ASP A 33 9.03 -6.69 4.15
CA ASP A 33 9.19 -5.65 5.18
C ASP A 33 8.03 -4.63 5.19
N TRP A 34 6.95 -4.95 4.47
CA TRP A 34 5.68 -4.26 4.53
C TRP A 34 4.60 -5.23 4.99
N GLY A 35 3.52 -4.71 5.56
CA GLY A 35 2.44 -5.56 6.01
C GLY A 35 1.08 -4.88 6.05
N SER A 36 0.07 -5.70 6.27
CA SER A 36 -1.28 -5.23 6.58
C SER A 36 -1.81 -5.82 7.87
N PRO A 37 -1.99 -5.01 8.94
CA PRO A 37 -2.58 -5.48 10.19
C PRO A 37 -3.96 -6.09 10.01
N LYS A 38 -4.81 -5.52 9.13
CA LYS A 38 -6.16 -6.04 8.86
C LYS A 38 -6.16 -7.51 8.42
N LEU A 39 -5.10 -7.94 7.75
CA LEU A 39 -4.95 -9.28 7.20
C LEU A 39 -3.90 -10.09 7.96
N GLY A 40 -3.15 -9.49 8.88
CA GLY A 40 -2.04 -10.13 9.57
C GLY A 40 -0.97 -10.72 8.63
N ILE A 41 -0.66 -10.05 7.51
CA ILE A 41 0.24 -10.54 6.47
C ILE A 41 1.43 -9.61 6.21
N LEU A 42 2.52 -10.19 5.71
CA LEU A 42 3.69 -9.49 5.19
C LEU A 42 3.81 -9.63 3.66
N PHE A 43 4.16 -8.54 3.01
CA PHE A 43 4.40 -8.44 1.57
C PHE A 43 5.59 -7.51 1.25
N CYS A 44 6.12 -7.58 0.03
CA CYS A 44 7.25 -6.74 -0.39
C CYS A 44 6.81 -5.32 -0.77
N PHE A 45 7.80 -4.44 -0.94
CA PHE A 45 7.60 -3.06 -1.40
C PHE A 45 6.74 -2.96 -2.68
N ASP A 46 6.99 -3.77 -3.71
CA ASP A 46 6.23 -3.73 -4.97
C ASP A 46 4.75 -4.13 -4.78
N CYS A 47 4.49 -5.07 -3.86
CA CYS A 47 3.13 -5.48 -3.53
C CYS A 47 2.42 -4.42 -2.71
N SER A 48 3.15 -3.63 -1.92
CA SER A 48 2.56 -2.56 -1.11
C SER A 48 1.76 -1.57 -1.96
N GLY A 49 2.22 -1.24 -3.18
CA GLY A 49 1.50 -0.40 -4.12
C GLY A 49 0.17 -1.01 -4.58
N ARG A 50 0.15 -2.31 -4.87
CA ARG A 50 -1.09 -3.04 -5.22
C ARG A 50 -2.09 -3.06 -4.07
N HIS A 51 -1.60 -3.28 -2.85
CA HIS A 51 -2.43 -3.24 -1.65
C HIS A 51 -3.01 -1.84 -1.38
N ARG A 52 -2.26 -0.76 -1.65
CA ARG A 52 -2.77 0.61 -1.55
C ARG A 52 -3.95 0.85 -2.50
N GLY A 53 -3.88 0.29 -3.71
CA GLY A 53 -4.96 0.37 -4.71
C GLY A 53 -6.28 -0.30 -4.31
N LEU A 54 -6.28 -1.19 -3.31
CA LEU A 54 -7.49 -1.84 -2.78
C LEU A 54 -8.31 -0.91 -1.87
N GLY A 55 -7.64 0.06 -1.24
CA GLY A 55 -8.23 0.90 -0.20
C GLY A 55 -8.11 0.30 1.21
N THR A 56 -8.12 1.21 2.20
CA THR A 56 -7.83 0.91 3.61
C THR A 56 -8.82 -0.03 4.29
N HIS A 57 -10.04 -0.14 3.76
CA HIS A 57 -11.06 -1.05 4.28
C HIS A 57 -10.71 -2.53 4.04
N LEU A 58 -10.07 -2.84 2.91
CA LEU A 58 -9.61 -4.19 2.55
C LEU A 58 -8.19 -4.48 3.06
N SER A 59 -7.28 -3.53 2.84
CA SER A 59 -5.87 -3.65 3.22
C SER A 59 -5.36 -2.34 3.76
N PHE A 60 -4.96 -2.34 5.02
CA PHE A 60 -4.30 -1.20 5.66
C PHE A 60 -2.79 -1.36 5.56
N VAL A 61 -2.11 -0.57 4.73
CA VAL A 61 -0.68 -0.76 4.41
C VAL A 61 0.22 -0.03 5.40
N ARG A 62 1.24 -0.73 5.91
CA ARG A 62 2.28 -0.19 6.80
C ARG A 62 3.66 -0.75 6.44
N SER A 63 4.67 0.11 6.42
CA SER A 63 6.08 -0.26 6.47
C SER A 63 6.44 -0.70 7.87
N VAL A 64 7.13 -1.83 8.00
CA VAL A 64 7.63 -2.30 9.30
C VAL A 64 8.63 -1.30 9.89
N ALA A 65 9.53 -0.77 9.07
CA ALA A 65 10.63 0.09 9.54
C ALA A 65 10.26 1.57 9.64
N MET A 66 9.38 2.07 8.76
CA MET A 66 9.15 3.52 8.61
C MET A 66 7.87 4.03 9.26
N ASP A 67 6.83 3.18 9.37
CA ASP A 67 5.53 3.61 9.88
C ASP A 67 5.40 3.38 11.38
N ARG A 68 4.46 4.12 11.98
CA ARG A 68 4.01 3.85 13.34
C ARG A 68 2.95 2.75 13.35
N TRP A 69 3.00 1.95 14.40
CA TRP A 69 2.17 0.80 14.67
C TRP A 69 1.53 0.95 16.04
N SER A 70 0.24 0.64 16.14
CA SER A 70 -0.42 0.49 17.43
C SER A 70 -0.23 -0.92 17.99
N GLU A 71 -0.32 -1.06 19.31
CA GLU A 71 -0.28 -2.36 19.98
C GLU A 71 -1.32 -3.34 19.42
N LYS A 72 -2.53 -2.85 19.08
CA LYS A 72 -3.56 -3.67 18.43
C LYS A 72 -3.10 -4.16 17.05
N GLN A 73 -2.45 -3.31 16.26
CA GLN A 73 -1.95 -3.70 14.94
C GLN A 73 -0.86 -4.76 15.06
N ILE A 74 0.06 -4.63 16.02
CA ILE A 74 1.10 -5.63 16.28
C ILE A 74 0.46 -6.96 16.71
N LYS A 75 -0.55 -6.94 17.59
CA LYS A 75 -1.30 -8.15 17.99
C LYS A 75 -1.98 -8.84 16.80
N LEU A 76 -2.59 -8.08 15.89
CA LEU A 76 -3.19 -8.62 14.66
C LEU A 76 -2.15 -9.30 13.77
N MET A 77 -0.97 -8.69 13.59
CA MET A 77 0.12 -9.31 12.85
C MET A 77 0.59 -10.61 13.49
N LYS A 78 0.73 -10.64 14.83
CA LYS A 78 1.15 -11.84 15.57
C LYS A 78 0.11 -12.96 15.57
N ALA A 79 -1.17 -12.62 15.48
CA ALA A 79 -2.29 -13.56 15.46
C ALA A 79 -2.56 -14.14 14.06
N GLY A 80 -2.00 -13.53 13.01
CA GLY A 80 -2.16 -13.94 11.61
C GLY A 80 -0.99 -14.78 11.10
N GLY A 81 -0.44 -14.38 9.96
CA GLY A 81 0.64 -15.06 9.24
C GLY A 81 0.26 -15.36 7.79
N ASN A 82 1.23 -15.26 6.88
CA ASN A 82 1.03 -15.46 5.44
C ASN A 82 0.49 -16.85 5.11
N LYS A 83 1.05 -17.90 5.73
CA LYS A 83 0.56 -19.27 5.52
C LYS A 83 -0.87 -19.41 6.03
N GLN A 84 -1.19 -18.86 7.21
CA GLN A 84 -2.53 -18.95 7.78
C GLN A 84 -3.58 -18.31 6.87
N LEU A 85 -3.30 -17.13 6.31
CA LEU A 85 -4.20 -16.52 5.34
C LEU A 85 -4.36 -17.40 4.10
N ASN A 86 -3.25 -17.85 3.50
CA ASN A 86 -3.31 -18.62 2.27
C ASN A 86 -4.06 -19.95 2.47
N ASP A 87 -3.79 -20.67 3.56
CA ASP A 87 -4.50 -21.90 3.92
C ASP A 87 -6.00 -21.64 4.05
N PHE A 88 -6.39 -20.56 4.74
CA PHE A 88 -7.80 -20.19 4.92
C PHE A 88 -8.49 -19.85 3.60
N LEU A 89 -7.82 -19.12 2.71
CA LEU A 89 -8.37 -18.82 1.39
C LEU A 89 -8.51 -20.08 0.52
N GLU A 90 -7.53 -20.98 0.58
CA GLU A 90 -7.53 -22.25 -0.15
C GLU A 90 -8.64 -23.21 0.32
N GLU A 91 -8.97 -23.21 1.62
CA GLU A 91 -10.11 -23.96 2.17
C GLU A 91 -11.45 -23.58 1.51
N TYR A 92 -11.60 -22.32 1.14
CA TYR A 92 -12.78 -21.80 0.42
C TYR A 92 -12.57 -21.74 -1.10
N GLN A 93 -11.59 -22.48 -1.63
CA GLN A 93 -11.30 -22.56 -3.07
C GLN A 93 -10.91 -21.22 -3.72
N ILE A 94 -10.48 -20.24 -2.92
CA ILE A 94 -9.94 -18.98 -3.43
C ILE A 94 -8.49 -19.20 -3.83
N LYS A 95 -8.16 -18.92 -5.09
CA LYS A 95 -6.79 -19.06 -5.61
C LYS A 95 -5.88 -18.04 -4.92
N THR A 96 -4.80 -18.50 -4.31
CA THR A 96 -3.80 -17.66 -3.62
C THR A 96 -2.62 -17.28 -4.51
N LYS A 97 -2.33 -18.11 -5.52
CA LYS A 97 -1.21 -17.99 -6.46
C LYS A 97 -1.71 -17.51 -7.82
N LYS A 98 -0.90 -16.70 -8.50
CA LYS A 98 -1.17 -16.19 -9.86
C LYS A 98 -2.54 -15.50 -10.00
N THR A 99 -3.00 -14.83 -8.94
CA THR A 99 -4.24 -14.03 -8.94
C THR A 99 -3.91 -12.55 -8.69
N THR A 100 -4.82 -11.66 -9.05
CA THR A 100 -4.69 -10.25 -8.74
C THR A 100 -4.97 -9.99 -7.24
N ALA A 101 -4.39 -8.92 -6.68
CA ALA A 101 -4.66 -8.54 -5.30
C ALA A 101 -6.16 -8.27 -5.07
N LYS A 102 -6.86 -7.71 -6.07
CA LYS A 102 -8.30 -7.47 -5.98
C LYS A 102 -9.06 -8.77 -5.80
N GLU A 103 -8.89 -9.75 -6.67
CA GLU A 103 -9.59 -11.05 -6.57
C GLU A 103 -9.29 -11.76 -5.24
N LYS A 104 -8.04 -11.70 -4.78
CA LYS A 104 -7.61 -12.34 -3.54
C LYS A 104 -8.23 -11.73 -2.27
N TYR A 105 -8.37 -10.40 -2.22
CA TYR A 105 -8.71 -9.68 -0.98
C TYR A 105 -10.10 -9.03 -0.97
N ASP A 106 -10.72 -8.80 -2.13
CA ASP A 106 -12.05 -8.20 -2.34
C ASP A 106 -13.10 -9.29 -2.56
N ASN A 107 -13.32 -10.12 -1.54
CA ASN A 107 -14.33 -11.17 -1.55
C ASN A 107 -14.85 -11.45 -0.12
N PRO A 108 -16.01 -12.11 0.03
CA PRO A 108 -16.61 -12.40 1.34
C PRO A 108 -15.76 -13.30 2.24
N VAL A 109 -14.94 -14.19 1.66
CA VAL A 109 -14.05 -15.09 2.42
C VAL A 109 -12.93 -14.28 3.06
N ALA A 110 -12.29 -13.39 2.32
CA ALA A 110 -11.27 -12.48 2.85
C ALA A 110 -11.87 -11.55 3.93
N GLU A 111 -13.14 -11.14 3.78
CA GLU A 111 -13.84 -10.39 4.83
C GLU A 111 -14.08 -11.23 6.09
N LEU A 112 -14.51 -12.48 5.94
CA LEU A 112 -14.63 -13.41 7.06
C LEU A 112 -13.29 -13.55 7.80
N TYR A 113 -12.20 -13.72 7.06
CA TYR A 113 -10.86 -13.82 7.65
C TYR A 113 -10.50 -12.60 8.49
N ARG A 114 -10.74 -11.37 7.98
CA ARG A 114 -10.50 -10.13 8.73
C ARG A 114 -11.28 -10.12 10.04
N GLN A 115 -12.56 -10.50 10.01
CA GLN A 115 -13.41 -10.56 11.19
C GLN A 115 -12.97 -11.62 12.19
N LYS A 116 -12.51 -12.80 11.72
CA LYS A 116 -11.94 -13.86 12.57
C LYS A 116 -10.66 -13.39 13.25
N LEU A 117 -9.77 -12.73 12.52
CA LEU A 117 -8.53 -12.20 13.06
C LEU A 117 -8.78 -11.12 14.13
N ASP A 118 -9.69 -10.19 13.86
CA ASP A 118 -10.11 -9.18 14.84
C ASP A 118 -10.74 -9.83 16.09
N ALA A 119 -11.64 -10.81 15.91
CA ALA A 119 -12.26 -11.52 17.02
C ALA A 119 -11.22 -12.25 17.88
N ARG A 120 -10.23 -12.89 17.27
CA ARG A 120 -9.13 -13.59 17.96
C ARG A 120 -8.32 -12.65 18.84
N VAL A 121 -7.97 -11.47 18.34
CA VAL A 121 -7.20 -10.47 19.11
C VAL A 121 -8.04 -9.86 20.23
N GLU A 122 -9.35 -9.73 20.03
CA GLU A 122 -10.28 -9.17 21.02
C GLU A 122 -10.81 -10.22 22.02
N GLY A 123 -10.47 -11.50 21.86
CA GLY A 123 -10.98 -12.58 22.70
C GLY A 123 -12.49 -12.83 22.55
N ARG A 124 -13.06 -12.45 21.40
CA ARG A 124 -14.45 -12.72 21.04
C ARG A 124 -14.57 -14.07 20.33
N ILE A 125 -15.80 -14.58 20.25
CA ILE A 125 -16.10 -15.78 19.45
C ILE A 125 -15.84 -15.48 17.97
N GLU A 126 -15.03 -16.33 17.31
CA GLU A 126 -14.74 -16.19 15.89
C GLU A 126 -16.02 -16.45 15.06
N PRO A 127 -16.36 -15.58 14.09
CA PRO A 127 -17.47 -15.81 13.18
C PRO A 127 -17.19 -17.04 12.29
N THR A 128 -18.23 -17.84 12.06
CA THR A 128 -18.20 -19.03 11.20
C THR A 128 -18.96 -18.84 9.90
N GLU A 129 -19.95 -17.94 9.87
CA GLU A 129 -20.75 -17.67 8.69
C GLU A 129 -20.05 -16.65 7.78
N LEU A 130 -20.14 -16.89 6.47
CA LEU A 130 -19.72 -15.88 5.51
C LEU A 130 -20.53 -14.59 5.72
N PRO A 131 -19.87 -13.42 5.72
CA PRO A 131 -20.54 -12.14 5.80
C PRO A 131 -21.64 -12.07 4.75
N LYS A 132 -22.86 -11.77 5.19
CA LYS A 132 -24.00 -11.48 4.30
C LYS A 132 -23.72 -10.11 3.66
N VAL A 133 -22.85 -10.08 2.66
CA VAL A 133 -22.64 -8.86 1.88
C VAL A 133 -23.97 -8.56 1.17
N PRO A 134 -24.51 -7.34 1.20
CA PRO A 134 -25.51 -6.97 0.22
C PRO A 134 -24.84 -7.12 -1.16
N VAL A 135 -25.24 -8.16 -1.88
CA VAL A 135 -24.85 -8.37 -3.27
C VAL A 135 -25.08 -7.04 -3.97
N LYS A 136 -24.04 -6.47 -4.59
CA LYS A 136 -24.24 -5.43 -5.61
C LYS A 136 -24.96 -6.13 -6.75
N VAL A 137 -26.29 -6.20 -6.65
CA VAL A 137 -27.16 -6.67 -7.71
C VAL A 137 -26.87 -5.77 -8.89
N ASN A 138 -26.62 -6.38 -10.05
CA ASN A 138 -26.39 -5.65 -11.28
C ASN A 138 -27.71 -4.95 -11.65
N VAL A 139 -27.94 -3.74 -11.13
CA VAL A 139 -29.10 -2.91 -11.49
C VAL A 139 -28.77 -2.26 -12.83
N PRO A 140 -29.59 -2.41 -13.87
CA PRO A 140 -29.36 -1.74 -15.15
C PRO A 140 -29.28 -0.23 -14.93
N LEU A 141 -28.29 0.42 -15.53
CA LEU A 141 -28.17 1.88 -15.56
C LEU A 141 -29.49 2.47 -16.08
N ARG A 142 -30.32 3.03 -15.20
CA ARG A 142 -31.34 3.98 -15.65
C ARG A 142 -30.60 5.24 -16.04
N LYS A 143 -30.67 5.57 -17.33
CA LYS A 143 -30.23 6.85 -17.88
C LYS A 143 -30.98 7.97 -17.16
N MET A 144 -30.31 8.69 -16.27
CA MET A 144 -30.80 9.96 -15.76
C MET A 144 -30.23 11.06 -16.65
N GLU A 145 -31.11 11.64 -17.44
CA GLU A 145 -30.86 12.87 -18.19
C GLU A 145 -30.86 14.07 -17.22
N GLY A 146 -29.85 14.93 -17.35
CA GLY A 146 -29.92 16.33 -16.92
C GLY A 146 -29.53 16.65 -15.48
N PHE A 147 -28.29 17.08 -15.28
CA PHE A 147 -28.01 18.19 -14.35
C PHE A 147 -26.83 19.01 -14.88
N GLY A 148 -27.04 20.32 -14.97
CA GLY A 148 -26.24 21.24 -15.78
C GLY A 148 -24.80 21.42 -15.33
N SER A 149 -23.94 21.64 -16.32
CA SER A 149 -22.55 22.05 -16.16
C SER A 149 -22.48 23.50 -15.67
N SER A 150 -21.94 23.75 -14.48
CA SER A 150 -21.36 25.06 -14.17
C SER A 150 -19.85 25.04 -14.48
N PRO A 151 -19.29 26.10 -15.10
CA PRO A 151 -17.87 26.18 -15.39
C PRO A 151 -17.05 26.48 -14.12
N PRO A 152 -15.76 26.11 -14.09
CA PRO A 152 -14.88 26.39 -12.96
C PRO A 152 -14.52 27.88 -12.87
N PRO A 153 -14.17 28.39 -11.67
CA PRO A 153 -13.75 29.78 -11.49
C PRO A 153 -12.36 30.06 -12.12
N PRO A 154 -12.09 31.31 -12.53
CA PRO A 154 -10.81 31.70 -13.13
C PRO A 154 -9.67 31.74 -12.11
N ARG A 155 -8.45 31.39 -12.56
CA ARG A 155 -7.21 31.51 -11.79
C ARG A 155 -6.76 32.97 -11.66
N PRO A 156 -6.11 33.38 -10.55
CA PRO A 156 -5.55 34.71 -10.41
C PRO A 156 -4.32 34.90 -11.33
N ALA A 157 -4.22 36.10 -11.92
CA ALA A 157 -3.17 36.49 -12.85
C ALA A 157 -1.82 36.71 -12.15
N SER A 158 -0.76 36.12 -12.70
CA SER A 158 0.62 36.41 -12.33
C SER A 158 1.02 37.80 -12.81
N HIS A 159 1.46 38.66 -11.89
CA HIS A 159 1.97 39.99 -12.18
C HIS A 159 3.18 39.93 -13.13
N THR A 160 3.10 40.76 -14.16
CA THR A 160 4.12 41.07 -15.15
C THR A 160 5.30 41.83 -14.52
N GLY A 161 6.48 41.22 -14.54
CA GLY A 161 7.77 41.87 -14.28
C GLY A 161 8.38 42.40 -15.58
N ARG A 162 8.78 43.67 -15.55
CA ARG A 162 9.22 44.52 -16.67
C ARG A 162 10.50 44.01 -17.36
N ASN A 163 10.54 44.11 -18.69
CA ASN A 163 11.76 44.06 -19.49
C ASN A 163 12.58 45.35 -19.31
N VAL A 164 13.88 45.20 -19.08
CA VAL A 164 14.89 46.25 -19.33
C VAL A 164 15.96 45.65 -20.23
N ALA A 165 16.16 46.27 -21.39
CA ALA A 165 17.15 45.89 -22.39
C ALA A 165 18.55 46.39 -22.00
N LEU A 166 19.54 45.49 -22.02
CA LEU A 166 20.97 45.76 -22.18
C LEU A 166 21.49 44.56 -22.99
N GLY A 167 21.89 44.73 -24.25
CA GLY A 167 23.20 45.27 -24.59
C GLY A 167 24.16 44.09 -24.75
N GLY A 168 24.29 43.59 -25.98
CA GLY A 168 25.06 42.38 -26.29
C GLY A 168 26.57 42.55 -26.14
N ILE A 169 27.26 41.42 -26.06
CA ILE A 169 28.65 41.22 -26.51
C ILE A 169 28.71 39.80 -27.09
N ALA A 170 29.09 39.71 -28.36
CA ALA A 170 29.47 38.47 -29.01
C ALA A 170 30.85 38.02 -28.49
N VAL A 171 30.97 36.75 -28.09
CA VAL A 171 32.29 36.13 -27.88
C VAL A 171 32.55 35.20 -29.05
N ALA A 172 33.41 35.67 -29.95
CA ALA A 172 33.96 34.89 -31.04
C ALA A 172 34.94 33.86 -30.50
N ILE A 173 34.81 32.65 -31.03
CA ILE A 173 35.79 31.57 -30.93
C ILE A 173 37.03 32.01 -31.72
N VAL A 174 38.18 32.08 -31.04
CA VAL A 174 39.49 31.90 -31.67
C VAL A 174 40.37 31.14 -30.69
N GLY A 175 40.66 29.89 -31.00
CA GLY A 175 41.64 29.11 -30.26
C GLY A 175 43.06 29.44 -30.71
N VAL A 176 44.06 29.25 -29.84
CA VAL A 176 45.44 28.87 -30.19
C VAL A 176 46.12 28.28 -28.95
N GLY A 177 46.65 27.05 -29.06
CA GLY A 177 47.85 26.53 -28.39
C GLY A 177 47.91 26.60 -26.84
N ALA A 178 48.91 26.09 -26.13
CA ALA A 178 50.10 25.33 -26.45
C ALA A 178 50.89 25.21 -25.13
N TRP A 179 51.25 23.97 -24.76
CA TRP A 179 52.53 23.58 -24.12
C TRP A 179 52.84 23.86 -22.62
N LEU A 180 53.45 22.82 -22.03
CA LEU A 180 54.39 22.75 -20.88
C LEU A 180 53.83 22.86 -19.44
N VAL A 181 53.90 21.81 -18.60
CA VAL A 181 55.07 21.32 -17.79
C VAL A 181 55.25 22.21 -16.54
N LEU A 182 55.42 21.75 -15.29
CA LEU A 182 56.29 20.73 -14.71
C LEU A 182 55.80 20.41 -13.27
N GLN A 183 56.19 19.23 -12.78
CA GLN A 183 56.25 18.86 -11.37
C GLN A 183 57.11 19.81 -10.52
N GLN A 184 56.71 20.03 -9.27
CA GLN A 184 57.54 19.72 -8.10
C GLN A 184 56.64 19.44 -6.90
#